data_AF-F5J086-F1
#
_entry.id   AF-F5J086-F1
#
_cell.length_a   1.000
_cell.length_b   1.000
_cell.length_c   1.000
_cell.angle_alpha   90.00
_cell.angle_beta   90.00
_cell.angle_gamma   90.00
#
_symmetry.space_group_name_H-M   'P 1'
#
loop_
_entity.id
_entity.type
_entity.pdbx_description
1 polymer ?
#
loop_
_entity_poly.entity_id
_entity_poly.type
_entity_poly.pdbx_seq_one_letter_code
_entity_poly.pdbx_strand_id
1 'polypeptide(L)'
;MENSNISLYKKDRNIIILSPFIIILINIIVALSFGKLIGKWAFIPVILIEWCIFSFLIFRYGGINSVKNWLKKPQGGIGWTILALSTGLICLPIFIFNKHLLTVWTIWLPWIALAVINPWLEEFYWRGLLSDYTNNWNKWLSIFYTSVVFSANHAVFGLNSNMLRGPELVTSTLIMGIIWAIVYKKTGSLRWAIFAHFMVDFLSLSAPAFLDLLNMGRR
;
A
#
# COMPACT_ATOMS: atom_id res chain seq x y z
N MET A 1 -23.75 -26.73 -16.39
CA MET A 1 -23.03 -25.49 -16.76
C MET A 1 -23.19 -24.38 -15.72
N GLU A 2 -24.30 -24.31 -14.97
CA GLU A 2 -24.50 -23.28 -13.93
C GLU A 2 -23.69 -23.54 -12.65
N ASN A 3 -23.62 -24.79 -12.18
CA ASN A 3 -22.81 -25.18 -11.01
C ASN A 3 -21.30 -25.00 -11.20
N SER A 4 -20.78 -25.16 -12.43
CA SER A 4 -19.36 -24.96 -12.73
C SER A 4 -18.97 -23.49 -12.63
N ASN A 5 -19.84 -22.58 -13.10
CA ASN A 5 -19.59 -21.14 -13.05
C ASN A 5 -19.58 -20.64 -11.59
N ILE A 6 -20.54 -21.07 -10.76
CA ILE A 6 -20.58 -20.72 -9.33
C ILE A 6 -19.32 -21.22 -8.60
N SER A 7 -18.83 -22.42 -8.93
CA SER A 7 -17.62 -22.98 -8.33
C SER A 7 -16.35 -22.19 -8.69
N LEU A 8 -16.25 -21.69 -9.93
CA LEU A 8 -15.14 -20.87 -10.40
C LEU A 8 -15.12 -19.49 -9.73
N TYR A 9 -16.28 -18.82 -9.65
CA TYR A 9 -16.40 -17.55 -8.92
C TYR A 9 -16.03 -17.67 -7.43
N LYS A 10 -16.43 -18.77 -6.79
CA LYS A 10 -16.09 -19.04 -5.38
C LYS A 10 -14.59 -19.32 -5.20
N LYS A 11 -13.97 -20.03 -6.15
CA LYS A 11 -12.54 -20.34 -6.14
C LYS A 11 -11.69 -19.08 -6.32
N ASP A 12 -12.02 -18.25 -7.31
CA ASP A 12 -11.33 -16.98 -7.56
C ASP A 12 -11.44 -16.05 -6.36
N ARG A 13 -12.60 -16.02 -5.71
CA ARG A 13 -12.80 -15.24 -4.48
C ARG A 13 -11.92 -15.69 -3.32
N ASN A 14 -11.81 -17.00 -3.08
CA ASN A 14 -10.94 -17.51 -2.01
C ASN A 14 -9.47 -17.22 -2.30
N ILE A 15 -9.04 -17.27 -3.56
CA ILE A 15 -7.67 -16.93 -3.95
C ILE A 15 -7.36 -15.47 -3.56
N ILE A 16 -8.23 -14.53 -3.89
CA ILE A 16 -8.02 -13.10 -3.59
C ILE A 16 -8.10 -12.80 -2.09
N ILE A 17 -9.01 -13.45 -1.36
CA ILE A 17 -9.10 -13.27 0.10
C ILE A 17 -7.89 -13.90 0.82
N LEU A 18 -7.21 -14.88 0.23
CA LEU A 18 -6.03 -15.49 0.83
C LEU A 18 -4.71 -14.92 0.30
N SER A 19 -4.73 -14.19 -0.82
CA SER A 19 -3.52 -13.65 -1.43
C SER A 19 -2.71 -12.71 -0.53
N PRO A 20 -3.29 -11.89 0.38
CA PRO A 20 -2.48 -11.09 1.29
C PRO A 20 -1.48 -11.91 2.12
N PHE A 21 -1.88 -13.08 2.62
CA PHE A 21 -1.00 -13.92 3.42
C PHE A 21 0.16 -14.50 2.60
N ILE A 22 -0.12 -14.85 1.34
CA ILE A 22 0.90 -15.34 0.40
C ILE A 22 1.88 -14.22 0.04
N ILE A 23 1.38 -13.00 -0.21
CA ILE A 23 2.21 -11.82 -0.52
C ILE A 23 3.12 -11.50 0.66
N ILE A 24 2.57 -11.44 1.88
CA ILE A 24 3.35 -11.23 3.10
C ILE A 24 4.44 -12.29 3.26
N LEU A 25 4.09 -13.57 3.06
CA LEU A 25 5.06 -14.67 3.15
C LEU A 25 6.19 -14.52 2.11
N ILE A 26 5.85 -14.20 0.87
CA ILE A 26 6.84 -13.96 -0.19
C ILE A 26 7.72 -12.78 0.17
N ASN A 27 7.14 -11.66 0.61
CA ASN A 27 7.88 -10.47 1.01
C ASN A 27 8.83 -10.76 2.17
N ILE A 28 8.43 -11.56 3.16
CA ILE A 28 9.31 -12.03 4.26
C ILE A 28 10.48 -12.84 3.70
N ILE A 29 10.22 -13.81 2.82
CA ILE A 29 11.27 -14.65 2.24
C ILE A 29 12.27 -13.78 1.45
N VAL A 30 11.79 -12.83 0.66
CA VAL A 30 12.62 -11.90 -0.12
C VAL A 30 13.43 -11.00 0.80
N ALA A 31 12.79 -10.40 1.82
CA ALA A 31 13.45 -9.54 2.81
C ALA A 31 14.56 -10.27 3.58
N LEU A 32 14.32 -11.51 4.00
CA LEU A 32 15.33 -12.33 4.68
C LEU A 32 16.47 -12.75 3.76
N SER A 33 16.17 -13.07 2.50
CA SER A 33 17.16 -13.53 1.52
C SER A 33 18.04 -12.38 1.03
N PHE A 34 17.43 -11.31 0.51
CA PHE A 34 18.14 -10.14 0.03
C PHE A 34 18.70 -9.29 1.16
N GLY A 35 18.08 -9.29 2.34
CA GLY A 35 18.60 -8.61 3.52
C GLY A 35 20.00 -9.06 3.91
N LYS A 36 20.31 -10.35 3.74
CA LYS A 36 21.66 -10.89 3.95
C LYS A 36 22.65 -10.48 2.86
N LEU A 37 22.19 -10.22 1.65
CA LEU A 37 23.03 -9.94 0.48
C LEU A 37 23.32 -8.44 0.31
N ILE A 38 22.31 -7.59 0.47
CA ILE A 38 22.36 -6.15 0.15
C ILE A 38 21.89 -5.26 1.31
N GLY A 39 21.67 -5.84 2.50
CA GLY A 39 21.30 -5.10 3.71
C GLY A 39 19.98 -4.35 3.55
N LYS A 40 19.99 -3.06 3.90
CA LYS A 40 18.78 -2.21 3.88
C LYS A 40 18.20 -2.03 2.47
N TRP A 41 19.03 -2.16 1.42
CA TRP A 41 18.58 -2.10 0.03
C TRP A 41 17.64 -3.25 -0.36
N ALA A 42 17.45 -4.25 0.51
CA ALA A 42 16.48 -5.33 0.33
C ALA A 42 15.03 -4.84 0.15
N PHE A 43 14.70 -3.59 0.54
CA PHE A 43 13.39 -3.02 0.24
C PHE A 43 13.10 -2.98 -1.28
N ILE A 44 14.12 -2.78 -2.13
CA ILE A 44 13.96 -2.73 -3.59
C ILE A 44 13.41 -4.06 -4.14
N PRO A 45 14.09 -5.22 -3.95
CA PRO A 45 13.56 -6.48 -4.46
C PRO A 45 12.22 -6.87 -3.82
N VAL A 46 11.98 -6.53 -2.55
CA VAL A 46 10.67 -6.76 -1.90
C VAL A 46 9.57 -6.03 -2.67
N ILE A 47 9.74 -4.71 -2.89
CA ILE A 47 8.74 -3.88 -3.56
C ILE A 47 8.55 -4.27 -5.02
N LEU A 48 9.64 -4.57 -5.75
CA LEU A 48 9.53 -4.98 -7.15
C LEU A 48 8.76 -6.29 -7.31
N ILE A 49 9.01 -7.28 -6.44
CA ILE A 49 8.27 -8.55 -6.45
C ILE A 49 6.81 -8.32 -6.07
N GLU A 50 6.55 -7.51 -5.06
CA GLU A 50 5.20 -7.13 -4.66
C GLU A 50 4.44 -6.44 -5.80
N TRP A 51 5.06 -5.47 -6.48
CA TRP A 51 4.47 -4.79 -7.63
C TRP A 51 4.12 -5.77 -8.76
N CYS A 52 4.98 -6.75 -9.04
CA CYS A 52 4.68 -7.80 -9.99
C CYS A 52 3.46 -8.64 -9.57
N ILE A 53 3.37 -9.02 -8.28
CA ILE A 53 2.24 -9.81 -7.76
C ILE A 53 0.95 -8.99 -7.77
N PHE A 54 0.95 -7.75 -7.30
CA PHE A 54 -0.21 -6.87 -7.35
C PHE A 54 -0.68 -6.67 -8.79
N SER A 55 0.24 -6.33 -9.70
CA SER A 55 -0.10 -6.17 -11.13
C SER A 55 -0.74 -7.44 -11.68
N PHE A 56 -0.14 -8.60 -11.44
CA PHE A 56 -0.70 -9.88 -11.87
C PHE A 56 -2.12 -10.11 -11.33
N LEU A 57 -2.34 -9.92 -10.02
CA LEU A 57 -3.64 -10.13 -9.39
C LEU A 57 -4.70 -9.14 -9.90
N ILE A 58 -4.34 -7.86 -10.03
CA ILE A 58 -5.21 -6.81 -10.55
C ILE A 58 -5.65 -7.13 -11.97
N PHE A 59 -4.72 -7.45 -12.88
CA PHE A 59 -5.06 -7.73 -14.27
C PHE A 59 -5.79 -9.07 -14.43
N ARG A 60 -5.41 -10.10 -13.68
CA ARG A 60 -5.99 -11.45 -13.80
C ARG A 60 -7.39 -11.56 -13.20
N TYR A 61 -7.65 -10.89 -12.07
CA TYR A 61 -8.89 -11.07 -11.29
C TYR A 61 -9.75 -9.81 -11.20
N GLY A 62 -9.20 -8.62 -11.41
CA GLY A 62 -9.97 -7.37 -11.51
C GLY A 62 -10.29 -7.02 -12.97
N GLY A 63 -9.29 -7.10 -13.85
CA GLY A 63 -9.39 -6.70 -15.25
C GLY A 63 -9.47 -5.18 -15.46
N ILE A 64 -9.32 -4.75 -16.71
CA ILE A 64 -9.21 -3.32 -17.06
C ILE A 64 -10.46 -2.50 -16.70
N ASN A 65 -11.64 -3.14 -16.72
CA ASN A 65 -12.90 -2.48 -16.39
C ASN A 65 -12.97 -2.10 -14.90
N SER A 66 -12.40 -2.92 -14.01
CA SER A 66 -12.33 -2.60 -12.58
C SER A 66 -11.43 -1.40 -12.34
N VAL A 67 -10.26 -1.35 -12.99
CA VAL A 67 -9.35 -0.18 -12.92
C VAL A 67 -10.06 1.10 -13.38
N LYS A 68 -10.77 1.05 -14.52
CA LYS A 68 -11.57 2.20 -15.00
C LYS A 68 -12.65 2.60 -13.99
N ASN A 69 -13.31 1.63 -13.35
CA ASN A 69 -14.32 1.89 -12.35
C ASN A 69 -13.73 2.55 -11.09
N TRP A 70 -12.60 2.06 -10.59
CA TRP A 70 -11.92 2.64 -9.43
C TRP A 70 -11.44 4.08 -9.68
N LEU A 71 -11.15 4.41 -10.93
CA LEU A 71 -10.72 5.75 -11.34
C LEU A 71 -11.86 6.66 -11.81
N LYS A 72 -13.12 6.31 -11.56
CA LYS A 72 -14.24 7.23 -11.80
C LYS A 72 -14.11 8.50 -10.96
N LYS A 73 -14.83 9.56 -11.37
CA LYS A 73 -14.88 10.81 -10.59
C LYS A 73 -15.43 10.50 -9.19
N PRO A 74 -14.76 10.95 -8.12
CA PRO A 74 -15.24 10.74 -6.76
C PRO A 74 -16.61 11.38 -6.57
N GLN A 75 -17.50 10.66 -5.90
CA GLN A 75 -18.82 11.13 -5.50
C GLN A 75 -18.81 11.52 -4.01
N GLY A 76 -19.84 12.24 -3.56
CA GLY A 76 -19.97 12.68 -2.16
C GLY A 76 -19.36 14.04 -1.85
N GLY A 77 -19.35 14.41 -0.57
CA GLY A 77 -18.92 15.73 -0.11
C GLY A 77 -17.39 15.89 -0.04
N ILE A 78 -16.94 17.16 -0.11
CA ILE A 78 -15.52 17.54 -0.03
C ILE A 78 -14.81 17.09 1.25
N GLY A 79 -15.57 16.83 2.33
CA GLY A 79 -15.02 16.30 3.58
C GLY A 79 -14.22 15.01 3.41
N TRP A 80 -14.60 14.14 2.46
CA TRP A 80 -13.84 12.91 2.17
C TRP A 80 -12.50 13.20 1.49
N THR A 81 -12.45 14.23 0.64
CA THR A 81 -11.21 14.72 0.06
C THR A 81 -10.29 15.25 1.15
N ILE A 82 -10.80 16.12 2.02
CA ILE A 82 -10.02 16.72 3.11
C ILE A 82 -9.47 15.63 4.04
N LEU A 83 -10.31 14.64 4.38
CA LEU A 83 -9.92 13.51 5.21
C LEU A 83 -8.82 12.64 4.56
N ALA A 84 -8.89 12.42 3.25
CA ALA A 84 -7.83 11.69 2.54
C ALA A 84 -6.52 12.51 2.53
N LEU A 85 -6.58 13.78 2.15
CA LEU A 85 -5.38 14.63 2.04
C LEU A 85 -4.69 14.85 3.39
N SER A 86 -5.45 14.90 4.48
CA SER A 86 -4.87 15.09 5.81
C SER A 86 -3.90 13.95 6.20
N THR A 87 -4.14 12.71 5.77
CA THR A 87 -3.22 11.61 6.06
C THR A 87 -1.85 11.81 5.41
N GLY A 88 -1.82 12.35 4.19
CA GLY A 88 -0.57 12.67 3.49
C GLY A 88 0.16 13.87 4.10
N LEU A 89 -0.59 14.91 4.46
CA LEU A 89 -0.02 16.15 5.03
C LEU A 89 0.67 15.94 6.38
N ILE A 90 0.32 14.89 7.13
CA ILE A 90 1.02 14.52 8.38
C ILE A 90 2.51 14.30 8.15
N CYS A 91 2.92 13.82 6.97
CA CYS A 91 4.33 13.57 6.65
C CYS A 91 5.09 14.83 6.18
N LEU A 92 4.41 15.97 5.97
CA LEU A 92 5.03 17.19 5.45
C LEU A 92 6.25 17.68 6.26
N PRO A 93 6.24 17.67 7.62
CA PRO A 93 7.41 18.06 8.40
C PRO A 93 8.64 17.19 8.11
N ILE A 94 8.46 15.88 7.90
CA ILE A 94 9.57 14.96 7.59
C ILE A 94 10.29 15.43 6.33
N PHE A 95 9.53 15.73 5.27
CA PHE A 95 10.08 16.25 4.02
C PHE A 95 10.83 17.56 4.21
N ILE A 96 10.21 18.54 4.88
CA ILE A 96 10.79 19.88 5.04
C ILE A 96 12.16 19.80 5.72
N PHE A 97 12.28 19.00 6.78
CA PHE A 97 13.51 18.89 7.55
C PHE A 97 14.57 17.96 6.92
N ASN A 98 14.18 17.02 6.05
CA ASN A 98 15.07 15.96 5.57
C ASN A 98 15.24 15.90 4.04
N LYS A 99 14.66 16.81 3.25
CA LYS A 99 14.82 16.83 1.78
C LYS A 99 16.27 16.89 1.28
N HIS A 100 17.21 17.32 2.14
CA HIS A 100 18.65 17.32 1.85
C HIS A 100 19.22 15.89 1.66
N LEU A 101 18.50 14.84 2.05
CA LEU A 101 18.89 13.45 1.83
C LEU A 101 18.75 13.00 0.36
N LEU A 102 18.08 13.80 -0.49
CA LEU A 102 17.81 13.49 -1.90
C LEU A 102 18.90 13.99 -2.87
N THR A 103 20.13 14.18 -2.40
CA THR A 103 21.23 14.74 -3.21
C THR A 103 21.83 13.76 -4.21
N VAL A 104 21.75 12.46 -3.94
CA VAL A 104 22.33 11.41 -4.80
C VAL A 104 21.24 10.63 -5.53
N TRP A 105 21.50 10.30 -6.79
CA TRP A 105 20.53 9.63 -7.66
C TRP A 105 20.13 8.25 -7.17
N THR A 106 21.04 7.54 -6.51
CA THR A 106 20.75 6.24 -5.90
C THR A 106 19.67 6.31 -4.82
N ILE A 107 19.39 7.50 -4.27
CA ILE A 107 18.35 7.71 -3.25
C ILE A 107 17.11 8.37 -3.87
N TRP A 108 17.28 9.48 -4.61
CA TRP A 108 16.11 10.20 -5.13
C TRP A 108 15.36 9.41 -6.20
N LEU A 109 16.05 8.57 -6.99
CA LEU A 109 15.40 7.78 -8.04
C LEU A 109 14.48 6.69 -7.45
N PRO A 110 14.93 5.83 -6.50
CA PRO A 110 13.99 4.92 -5.82
C PRO A 110 12.89 5.66 -5.08
N TRP A 111 13.18 6.79 -4.42
CA TRP A 111 12.16 7.58 -3.73
C TRP A 111 11.04 8.06 -4.65
N ILE A 112 11.36 8.67 -5.79
CA ILE A 112 10.32 9.17 -6.70
C ILE A 112 9.60 8.01 -7.42
N ALA A 113 10.31 6.93 -7.74
CA ALA A 113 9.71 5.74 -8.33
C ALA A 113 8.68 5.12 -7.36
N LEU A 114 9.02 5.00 -6.07
CA LEU A 114 8.10 4.58 -5.03
C LEU A 114 6.90 5.52 -4.96
N ALA A 115 7.14 6.81 -4.75
CA ALA A 115 6.06 7.78 -4.60
C ALA A 115 5.09 7.78 -5.78
N VAL A 116 5.57 7.61 -7.01
CA VAL A 116 4.72 7.67 -8.20
C VAL A 116 4.04 6.33 -8.52
N ILE A 117 4.69 5.19 -8.33
CA ILE A 117 4.18 3.89 -8.78
C ILE A 117 3.43 3.18 -7.66
N ASN A 118 4.00 3.17 -6.45
CA ASN A 118 3.50 2.40 -5.31
C ASN A 118 2.03 2.69 -4.98
N PRO A 119 1.59 3.97 -4.89
CA PRO A 119 0.21 4.29 -4.56
C PRO A 119 -0.81 3.68 -5.51
N TRP A 120 -0.49 3.55 -6.79
CA TRP A 120 -1.43 2.99 -7.75
C TRP A 120 -1.61 1.50 -7.52
N LEU A 121 -0.51 0.75 -7.43
CA LEU A 121 -0.57 -0.70 -7.29
C LEU A 121 -1.15 -1.11 -5.94
N GLU A 122 -0.72 -0.44 -4.87
CA GLU A 122 -1.22 -0.69 -3.52
C GLU A 122 -2.71 -0.37 -3.40
N GLU A 123 -3.16 0.82 -3.81
CA GLU A 123 -4.59 1.16 -3.67
C GLU A 123 -5.47 0.29 -4.58
N PHE A 124 -5.03 -0.01 -5.80
CA PHE A 124 -5.75 -0.92 -6.69
C PHE A 124 -5.88 -2.31 -6.12
N TYR A 125 -4.86 -2.82 -5.44
CA TYR A 125 -4.92 -4.13 -4.83
C TYR A 125 -5.72 -4.12 -3.52
N TRP A 126 -5.31 -3.33 -2.53
CA TRP A 126 -5.86 -3.37 -1.18
C TRP A 126 -7.27 -2.78 -1.09
N ARG A 127 -7.49 -1.61 -1.70
CA ARG A 127 -8.76 -0.88 -1.60
C ARG A 127 -9.66 -1.16 -2.79
N GLY A 128 -9.11 -1.41 -3.98
CA GLY A 128 -9.86 -1.87 -5.14
C GLY A 128 -10.21 -3.35 -5.04
N LEU A 129 -9.30 -4.21 -5.52
CA LEU A 129 -9.51 -5.63 -5.74
C LEU A 129 -9.98 -6.36 -4.47
N LEU A 130 -9.21 -6.28 -3.38
CA LEU A 130 -9.51 -7.02 -2.16
C LEU A 130 -10.82 -6.55 -1.50
N SER A 131 -11.12 -5.24 -1.59
CA SER A 131 -12.36 -4.68 -1.04
C SER A 131 -13.59 -5.03 -1.88
N ASP A 132 -13.42 -5.19 -3.20
CA ASP A 132 -14.48 -5.62 -4.11
C ASP A 132 -14.79 -7.11 -3.92
N TYR A 133 -13.78 -7.96 -3.72
CA TYR A 133 -13.95 -9.39 -3.44
C TYR A 133 -14.48 -9.67 -2.01
N THR A 134 -14.44 -8.68 -1.12
CA THR A 134 -15.07 -8.71 0.21
C THR A 134 -16.35 -7.86 0.29
N ASN A 135 -16.95 -7.48 -0.85
CA ASN A 135 -18.12 -6.60 -0.89
C ASN A 135 -19.41 -7.18 -0.25
N ASN A 136 -19.52 -8.51 -0.22
CA ASN A 136 -20.64 -9.25 0.38
C ASN A 136 -20.47 -9.44 1.89
N TRP A 137 -19.35 -9.02 2.47
CA TRP A 137 -19.16 -8.96 3.91
C TRP A 137 -19.84 -7.73 4.49
N ASN A 138 -19.96 -7.70 5.82
CA ASN A 138 -20.24 -6.46 6.52
C ASN A 138 -19.20 -5.39 6.11
N LYS A 139 -19.66 -4.17 5.82
CA LYS A 139 -18.81 -3.07 5.33
C LYS A 139 -17.61 -2.80 6.24
N TRP A 140 -17.82 -2.81 7.56
CA TRP A 140 -16.77 -2.63 8.53
C TRP A 140 -15.81 -3.81 8.57
N LEU A 141 -16.32 -5.04 8.47
CA LEU A 141 -15.46 -6.22 8.38
C LEU A 141 -14.54 -6.16 7.15
N SER A 142 -15.05 -5.78 5.98
CA SER A 142 -14.23 -5.55 4.78
C SER A 142 -13.16 -4.48 5.01
N ILE A 143 -13.55 -3.31 5.55
CA ILE A 143 -12.62 -2.20 5.86
C ILE A 143 -11.50 -2.65 6.81
N PHE A 144 -11.87 -3.27 7.95
CA PHE A 144 -10.89 -3.71 8.93
C PHE A 144 -9.99 -4.79 8.37
N TYR A 145 -10.56 -5.80 7.71
CA TYR A 145 -9.79 -6.88 7.11
C TYR A 145 -8.74 -6.32 6.13
N THR A 146 -9.15 -5.52 5.13
CA THR A 146 -8.20 -4.97 4.14
C THR A 146 -7.12 -4.09 4.77
N SER A 147 -7.46 -3.35 5.83
CA SER A 147 -6.53 -2.44 6.50
C SER A 147 -5.54 -3.17 7.41
N VAL A 148 -5.99 -4.24 8.08
CA VAL A 148 -5.13 -5.08 8.92
C VAL A 148 -4.10 -5.81 8.07
N VAL A 149 -4.51 -6.43 6.95
CA VAL A 149 -3.55 -7.14 6.10
C VAL A 149 -2.59 -6.19 5.37
N PHE A 150 -3.05 -4.99 5.01
CA PHE A 150 -2.20 -3.92 4.48
C PHE A 150 -1.11 -3.50 5.48
N SER A 151 -1.51 -3.24 6.73
CA SER A 151 -0.60 -2.86 7.81
C SER A 151 0.37 -3.99 8.18
N ALA A 152 -0.12 -5.24 8.22
CA ALA A 152 0.72 -6.41 8.46
C ALA A 152 1.78 -6.58 7.36
N ASN A 153 1.45 -6.29 6.10
CA ASN A 153 2.41 -6.29 5.01
C ASN A 153 3.52 -5.26 5.18
N HIS A 154 3.20 -4.07 5.70
CA HIS A 154 4.19 -3.04 5.97
C HIS A 154 5.18 -3.43 7.07
N ALA A 155 4.78 -4.29 8.02
CA ALA A 155 5.66 -4.78 9.06
C ALA A 155 6.89 -5.56 8.50
N VAL A 156 6.80 -6.10 7.28
CA VAL A 156 7.91 -6.82 6.63
C VAL A 156 9.14 -5.93 6.46
N PHE A 157 8.96 -4.64 6.19
CA PHE A 157 10.09 -3.71 6.00
C PHE A 157 10.92 -3.50 7.27
N GLY A 158 10.33 -3.72 8.46
CA GLY A 158 11.03 -3.69 9.75
C GLY A 158 12.09 -4.80 9.91
N LEU A 159 12.10 -5.81 9.03
CA LEU A 159 13.15 -6.84 9.01
C LEU A 159 14.52 -6.26 8.63
N ASN A 160 14.55 -5.27 7.74
CA ASN A 160 15.80 -4.68 7.22
C ASN A 160 15.99 -3.20 7.57
N SER A 161 14.95 -2.49 8.01
CA SER A 161 15.01 -1.09 8.44
C SER A 161 14.66 -0.95 9.91
N ASN A 162 15.48 -0.23 10.68
CA ASN A 162 15.17 0.08 12.08
C ASN A 162 14.10 1.17 12.20
N MET A 163 14.09 2.14 11.28
CA MET A 163 13.09 3.21 11.20
C MET A 163 11.67 2.65 11.04
N LEU A 164 11.56 1.58 10.25
CA LEU A 164 10.31 0.92 9.90
C LEU A 164 10.02 -0.30 10.79
N ARG A 165 10.81 -0.48 11.86
CA ARG A 165 10.56 -1.53 12.86
C ARG A 165 9.81 -0.93 14.02
N GLY A 166 8.64 -1.49 14.33
CA GLY A 166 7.93 -1.17 15.56
C GLY A 166 6.41 -1.03 15.39
N PRO A 167 5.70 -0.90 16.51
CA PRO A 167 4.25 -0.72 16.52
C PRO A 167 3.81 0.60 15.87
N GLU A 168 4.67 1.60 15.76
CA GLU A 168 4.36 2.92 15.19
C GLU A 168 4.06 2.83 13.68
N LEU A 169 4.86 2.05 12.93
CA LEU A 169 4.61 1.83 11.50
C LEU A 169 3.31 1.06 11.30
N VAL A 170 3.11 -0.02 12.06
CA VAL A 170 1.90 -0.86 11.97
C VAL A 170 0.67 -0.02 12.31
N THR A 171 0.71 0.74 13.40
CA THR A 171 -0.41 1.57 13.83
C THR A 171 -0.73 2.69 12.84
N SER A 172 0.29 3.40 12.34
CA SER A 172 0.08 4.48 11.37
C SER A 172 -0.49 3.97 10.05
N THR A 173 0.06 2.88 9.50
CA THR A 173 -0.44 2.24 8.27
C THR A 173 -1.84 1.65 8.45
N LEU A 174 -2.16 1.10 9.63
CA LEU A 174 -3.52 0.63 9.93
C LEU A 174 -4.52 1.79 9.93
N ILE A 175 -4.20 2.90 10.59
CA ILE A 175 -5.06 4.09 10.63
C ILE A 175 -5.27 4.64 9.22
N MET A 176 -4.19 4.79 8.44
CA MET A 176 -4.26 5.25 7.05
C MET A 176 -5.10 4.30 6.18
N GLY A 177 -4.87 2.99 6.29
CA GLY A 177 -5.63 1.97 5.57
C GLY A 177 -7.12 2.03 5.86
N ILE A 178 -7.51 2.22 7.13
CA ILE A 178 -8.92 2.39 7.53
C ILE A 178 -9.50 3.65 6.90
N ILE A 179 -8.80 4.78 6.99
CA ILE A 179 -9.26 6.06 6.43
C ILE A 179 -9.45 5.94 4.92
N TRP A 180 -8.47 5.40 4.19
CA TRP A 180 -8.53 5.27 2.74
C TRP A 180 -9.59 4.29 2.28
N ALA A 181 -9.81 3.19 3.01
CA ALA A 181 -10.91 2.26 2.75
C ALA A 181 -12.29 2.92 2.96
N ILE A 182 -12.44 3.73 4.01
CA ILE A 182 -13.67 4.52 4.24
C ILE A 182 -13.88 5.51 3.08
N VAL A 183 -12.84 6.26 2.71
CA VAL A 183 -12.91 7.23 1.60
C VAL A 183 -13.31 6.53 0.31
N TYR A 184 -12.72 5.37 -0.01
CA TYR A 184 -13.11 4.58 -1.18
C TYR A 184 -14.59 4.17 -1.12
N LYS A 185 -15.03 3.56 -0.02
CA LYS A 185 -16.44 3.12 0.13
C LYS A 185 -17.44 4.27 0.10
N LYS A 186 -17.05 5.48 0.52
CA LYS A 186 -17.90 6.68 0.54
C LYS A 186 -17.93 7.43 -0.78
N THR A 187 -16.84 7.41 -1.53
CA THR A 187 -16.72 8.17 -2.78
C THR A 187 -16.86 7.33 -4.04
N GLY A 188 -16.74 6.00 -3.92
CA GLY A 188 -16.72 5.07 -5.06
C GLY A 188 -15.51 5.26 -5.96
N SER A 189 -14.44 5.91 -5.48
CA SER A 189 -13.26 6.26 -6.28
C SER A 189 -11.99 6.15 -5.44
N LEU A 190 -10.93 5.61 -6.06
CA LEU A 190 -9.60 5.53 -5.45
C LEU A 190 -8.76 6.78 -5.68
N ARG A 191 -9.21 7.76 -6.48
CA ARG A 191 -8.38 8.93 -6.86
C ARG A 191 -7.78 9.66 -5.65
N TRP A 192 -8.60 9.92 -4.62
CA TRP A 192 -8.13 10.61 -3.42
C TRP A 192 -7.29 9.72 -2.49
N ALA A 193 -7.57 8.41 -2.44
CA ALA A 193 -6.72 7.47 -1.70
C ALA A 193 -5.33 7.35 -2.36
N ILE A 194 -5.28 7.22 -3.69
CA ILE A 194 -4.03 7.17 -4.47
C ILE A 194 -3.23 8.45 -4.28
N PHE A 195 -3.88 9.61 -4.38
CA PHE A 195 -3.18 10.87 -4.23
C PHE A 195 -2.70 11.10 -2.78
N ALA A 196 -3.50 10.71 -1.78
CA ALA A 196 -3.08 10.76 -0.38
C ALA A 196 -1.89 9.83 -0.10
N HIS A 197 -1.90 8.61 -0.63
CA HIS A 197 -0.81 7.66 -0.51
C HIS A 197 0.46 8.18 -1.25
N PHE A 198 0.31 8.74 -2.45
CA PHE A 198 1.41 9.48 -3.12
C PHE A 198 2.04 10.53 -2.20
N MET A 199 1.20 11.34 -1.53
CA MET A 199 1.70 12.34 -0.60
C MET A 199 2.44 11.69 0.59
N VAL A 200 1.94 10.59 1.15
CA VAL A 200 2.64 9.85 2.21
C VAL A 200 4.00 9.39 1.72
N ASP A 201 4.10 8.68 0.59
CA ASP A 201 5.37 8.14 0.09
C ASP A 201 6.36 9.24 -0.28
N PHE A 202 5.87 10.31 -0.91
CA PHE A 202 6.67 11.46 -1.29
C PHE A 202 7.18 12.21 -0.07
N LEU A 203 6.28 12.59 0.85
CA LEU A 203 6.60 13.47 1.99
C LEU A 203 7.29 12.72 3.14
N SER A 204 7.06 11.41 3.29
CA SER A 204 7.78 10.58 4.27
C SER A 204 9.21 10.29 3.87
N LEU A 205 9.62 10.65 2.64
CA LEU A 205 10.92 10.29 2.07
C LEU A 205 11.13 8.77 2.12
N SER A 206 10.21 8.02 1.52
CA SER A 206 10.12 6.55 1.62
C SER A 206 11.47 5.83 1.46
N ALA A 207 12.23 6.07 0.38
CA ALA A 207 13.55 5.44 0.20
C ALA A 207 14.56 5.81 1.31
N PRO A 208 14.78 7.10 1.66
CA PRO A 208 15.52 7.45 2.87
C PRO A 208 15.05 6.78 4.16
N ALA A 209 13.73 6.60 4.35
CA ALA A 209 13.18 5.90 5.51
C ALA A 209 13.58 4.42 5.52
N PHE A 210 13.43 3.71 4.39
CA PHE A 210 13.87 2.31 4.23
C PHE A 210 15.37 2.13 4.49
N LEU A 211 16.18 3.13 4.17
CA LEU A 211 17.64 3.10 4.38
C LEU A 211 18.07 3.55 5.79
N ASP A 212 17.12 3.88 6.67
CA ASP A 212 17.33 4.54 7.97
C ASP A 212 18.21 5.79 7.91
N LEU A 213 18.03 6.63 6.87
CA LEU A 213 18.76 7.88 6.72
C LEU A 213 18.09 9.06 7.42
N LEU A 214 16.83 8.90 7.83
CA LEU A 214 16.13 9.90 8.62
C LEU A 214 16.75 9.96 10.02
N ASN A 215 17.27 11.13 10.38
CA ASN A 215 17.78 11.38 11.72
C ASN A 215 16.61 11.53 12.70
N MET A 216 16.13 10.43 13.28
CA MET A 216 15.32 10.51 14.50
C MET A 216 16.26 10.77 15.68
N GLY A 217 16.63 12.05 15.88
CA GLY A 217 17.06 12.59 17.17
C GLY A 217 18.03 11.75 18.01
N ARG A 218 19.14 11.25 17.45
CA ARG A 218 20.34 10.95 18.25
C ARG A 218 21.37 12.03 18.00
N ARG A 219 21.18 13.16 18.70
CA ARG A 219 22.28 14.02 19.15
C ARG A 219 22.49 13.73 20.62
#